data_AF-A0AAA9SN66-F1
#
_entry.id   AF-A0AAA9SN66-F1
#
_cell.length_a   1.000
_cell.length_b   1.000
_cell.length_c   1.000
_cell.angle_alpha   90.00
_cell.angle_beta   90.00
_cell.angle_gamma   90.00
#
_symmetry.space_group_name_H-M   'P 1'
#
loop_
_entity.id
_entity.type
_entity.pdbx_description
1 polymer ?
#
loop_
_entity_poly.entity_id
_entity_poly.type
_entity_poly.pdbx_seq_one_letter_code
_entity_poly.pdbx_strand_id
1 'polypeptide(L)'
;MAEASSVNVGSGCAEKGPEELSQEPARPGTNISRVKLFDTMVDTFLQKLVAAGSFQRFTDCYKRFYQLQPEMTQRIYDKFVTQLQTSIQEEISEIKAEGNLEAVLIALDAIVEESKDRKEQAWRPSGIPEKDLRSAMAPYLLQQRDALQRRVQRQEAENRQLADAVLAGRRQLEELQLQAQARQQAWQVSHDSQRGLLVGLEPNRRWVLSTIQMSSWCLLWPLDSSLPGANPPDPEQDRSPDP
;
A
#
# COMPACT_ATOMS: atom_id res chain seq x y z
N MET A 1 50.13 27.42 -22.60
CA MET A 1 49.56 28.50 -23.45
C MET A 1 48.61 29.25 -22.54
N ALA A 2 49.03 30.40 -21.99
CA ALA A 2 48.75 31.76 -22.53
C ALA A 2 47.24 32.07 -22.36
N GLU A 3 46.76 33.11 -21.68
CA GLU A 3 47.33 34.39 -21.24
C GLU A 3 46.45 34.96 -20.09
N ALA A 4 46.99 35.97 -19.42
CA ALA A 4 46.37 36.73 -18.35
C ALA A 4 45.27 37.69 -18.84
N SER A 5 44.37 38.08 -17.94
CA SER A 5 44.08 39.50 -17.75
C SER A 5 43.49 39.77 -16.36
N SER A 6 43.99 40.83 -15.74
CA SER A 6 43.78 41.26 -14.36
C SER A 6 43.15 42.66 -14.32
N VAL A 7 42.96 43.17 -13.08
CA VAL A 7 42.59 44.55 -12.64
C VAL A 7 41.16 44.60 -12.08
N ASN A 8 40.85 44.72 -10.77
CA ASN A 8 41.39 45.43 -9.58
C ASN A 8 40.55 46.67 -9.21
N VAL A 9 40.48 46.91 -7.89
CA VAL A 9 40.04 48.11 -7.14
C VAL A 9 38.52 48.20 -6.94
N GLY A 10 37.96 48.31 -5.73
CA GLY A 10 38.52 48.53 -4.39
C GLY A 10 37.48 49.24 -3.52
N SER A 11 37.80 49.37 -2.23
CA SER A 11 37.06 50.12 -1.18
C SER A 11 35.92 49.33 -0.51
N GLY A 12 35.81 49.16 0.81
CA GLY A 12 36.49 49.79 1.94
C GLY A 12 35.49 49.86 3.12
N CYS A 13 35.89 49.27 4.24
CA CYS A 13 35.34 49.25 5.62
C CYS A 13 34.06 50.02 6.03
N ALA A 14 33.14 49.24 6.64
CA ALA A 14 32.46 49.38 7.95
C ALA A 14 32.17 50.76 8.59
N GLU A 15 30.89 50.97 8.96
CA GLU A 15 30.37 51.51 10.25
C GLU A 15 28.83 51.35 10.27
N LYS A 16 28.25 50.55 11.18
CA LYS A 16 27.52 50.93 12.41
C LYS A 16 26.23 51.76 12.25
N GLY A 17 25.09 51.06 12.28
CA GLY A 17 23.79 51.40 12.93
C GLY A 17 23.03 52.68 12.52
N PRO A 18 21.75 52.84 12.89
CA PRO A 18 20.88 51.97 13.68
C PRO A 18 19.79 51.28 12.84
N GLU A 19 19.44 50.06 13.24
CA GLU A 19 18.18 49.42 12.89
C GLU A 19 17.03 50.26 13.47
N GLU A 20 16.53 51.19 12.67
CA GLU A 20 15.25 51.83 12.93
C GLU A 20 14.17 50.82 12.53
N LEU A 21 13.90 49.92 13.48
CA LEU A 21 12.70 49.10 13.54
C LEU A 21 11.49 50.05 13.56
N SER A 22 11.08 50.50 12.38
CA SER A 22 9.72 50.98 12.15
C SER A 22 8.80 49.77 12.28
N GLN A 23 8.52 49.42 13.53
CA GLN A 23 7.33 48.68 13.90
C GLN A 23 6.16 49.58 13.53
N GLU A 24 5.72 49.46 12.27
CA GLU A 24 4.38 49.89 11.92
C GLU A 24 3.43 49.16 12.87
N PRO A 25 2.60 49.89 13.64
CA PRO A 25 1.72 49.26 14.59
C PRO A 25 0.80 48.35 13.79
N ALA A 26 0.87 47.05 14.08
CA ALA A 26 -0.06 46.06 13.59
C ALA A 26 -1.46 46.58 13.89
N ARG A 27 -2.08 47.18 12.88
CA ARG A 27 -3.47 47.59 12.96
C ARG A 27 -4.23 46.32 13.31
N PRO A 28 -5.08 46.32 14.36
CA PRO A 28 -6.05 45.25 14.53
C PRO A 28 -6.91 45.29 13.27
N GLY A 29 -6.56 44.44 12.31
CA GLY A 29 -7.27 44.32 11.05
C GLY A 29 -8.60 43.67 11.35
N THR A 30 -9.57 44.47 11.77
CA THR A 30 -10.96 44.06 11.83
C THR A 30 -11.37 43.78 10.39
N ASN A 31 -11.12 42.56 9.91
CA ASN A 31 -11.48 42.16 8.55
C ASN A 31 -12.99 42.38 8.43
N ILE A 32 -13.37 43.39 7.65
CA ILE A 32 -14.78 43.69 7.40
C ILE A 32 -15.30 42.48 6.62
N SER A 33 -16.36 41.84 7.14
CA SER A 33 -16.91 40.66 6.48
C SER A 33 -17.39 41.01 5.08
N ARG A 34 -17.23 40.07 4.13
CA ARG A 34 -17.62 40.32 2.73
C ARG A 34 -19.10 40.60 2.57
N VAL A 35 -19.94 40.03 3.44
CA VAL A 35 -21.38 40.33 3.50
C VAL A 35 -21.62 41.80 3.82
N LYS A 36 -20.94 42.35 4.85
CA LYS A 36 -21.06 43.77 5.21
C LYS A 36 -20.55 44.69 4.10
N LEU A 37 -19.47 44.29 3.42
CA LEU A 37 -18.97 45.03 2.25
C LEU A 37 -20.02 45.04 1.13
N PHE A 38 -20.65 43.90 0.86
CA PHE A 38 -21.72 43.80 -0.12
C PHE A 38 -22.90 44.72 0.22
N ASP A 39 -23.43 44.63 1.44
CA ASP A 39 -24.55 45.48 1.90
C ASP A 39 -24.18 46.97 1.78
N THR A 40 -22.96 47.35 2.19
CA THR A 40 -22.45 48.72 2.07
C THR A 40 -22.36 49.19 0.62
N MET A 41 -21.96 48.31 -0.31
CA MET A 41 -21.88 48.65 -1.73
C MET A 41 -23.27 48.89 -2.33
N VAL A 42 -24.27 48.09 -1.96
CA VAL A 42 -25.66 48.26 -2.38
C VAL A 42 -26.23 49.58 -1.86
N ASP A 43 -26.03 49.88 -0.58
CA ASP A 43 -26.46 51.15 0.01
C ASP A 43 -25.81 52.35 -0.68
N THR A 44 -24.50 52.27 -0.92
CA THR A 44 -23.76 53.31 -1.61
C THR A 44 -24.26 53.50 -3.05
N PHE A 45 -24.55 52.41 -3.76
CA PHE A 45 -25.13 52.46 -5.11
C PHE A 45 -26.49 53.17 -5.11
N LEU A 46 -27.40 52.80 -4.20
CA LEU A 46 -28.72 53.42 -4.09
C LEU A 46 -28.61 54.91 -3.76
N GLN A 47 -27.70 55.30 -2.87
CA GLN A 47 -27.45 56.72 -2.58
C GLN A 47 -26.98 57.49 -3.82
N LYS A 48 -26.06 56.92 -4.61
CA LYS A 48 -25.57 57.56 -5.84
C LYS A 48 -26.66 57.64 -6.91
N LEU A 49 -27.50 56.62 -7.02
CA LEU A 49 -28.63 56.60 -7.94
C LEU A 49 -29.63 57.72 -7.61
N VAL A 50 -30.02 57.86 -6.34
CA VAL A 50 -30.93 58.93 -5.90
C VAL A 50 -30.30 60.31 -6.04
N ALA A 51 -29.00 60.46 -5.75
CA ALA A 51 -28.30 61.72 -5.96
C ALA A 51 -28.26 62.13 -7.44
N ALA A 52 -28.08 61.18 -8.36
CA ALA A 52 -28.12 61.43 -9.80
C ALA A 52 -29.52 61.81 -10.30
N GLY A 53 -30.55 61.16 -9.74
CA GLY A 53 -31.96 61.44 -10.01
C GLY A 53 -32.58 62.48 -9.07
N SER A 54 -31.84 63.50 -8.66
CA SER A 54 -32.32 64.45 -7.64
C SER A 54 -33.63 65.15 -8.00
N PHE A 55 -34.39 65.58 -6.98
CA PHE A 55 -35.66 66.29 -7.18
C PHE A 55 -35.53 67.54 -8.06
N GLN A 56 -34.39 68.23 -7.99
CA GLN A 56 -34.09 69.36 -8.86
C GLN A 56 -34.06 68.93 -10.33
N ARG A 57 -33.34 67.85 -10.66
CA ARG A 57 -33.29 67.32 -12.03
C ARG A 57 -34.65 66.84 -12.50
N PHE A 58 -35.43 66.23 -11.61
CA PHE A 58 -36.79 65.80 -11.90
C PHE A 58 -37.71 67.00 -12.25
N THR A 59 -37.71 68.05 -11.43
CA THR A 59 -38.52 69.26 -11.67
C THR A 59 -38.03 70.06 -12.88
N ASP A 60 -36.73 70.04 -13.18
CA ASP A 60 -36.17 70.64 -14.40
C ASP A 60 -36.70 69.98 -15.69
N CYS A 61 -36.98 68.68 -15.66
CA CYS A 61 -37.61 67.97 -16.78
C CYS A 61 -39.14 68.19 -16.85
N TYR A 62 -39.78 68.47 -15.72
CA TYR A 62 -41.25 68.62 -15.61
C TYR A 62 -41.69 70.03 -15.18
N LYS A 63 -40.97 71.08 -15.63
CA LYS A 63 -41.17 72.48 -15.19
C LYS A 63 -42.61 72.96 -15.22
N ARG A 64 -43.32 72.68 -16.31
CA ARG A 64 -44.70 73.16 -16.51
C ARG A 64 -45.69 72.53 -15.52
N PHE A 65 -45.49 71.27 -15.17
CA PHE A 65 -46.31 70.58 -14.18
C PHE A 65 -45.97 71.04 -12.76
N TYR A 66 -44.67 71.19 -12.46
CA TYR A 66 -44.20 71.70 -11.17
C TYR A 66 -44.74 73.10 -10.84
N GLN A 67 -44.79 74.00 -11.84
CA GLN A 67 -45.34 75.35 -11.68
C GLN A 67 -46.84 75.36 -11.36
N LEU A 68 -47.59 74.37 -11.86
CA LEU A 68 -49.04 74.27 -11.63
C LEU A 68 -49.35 73.59 -10.29
N GLN A 69 -48.63 72.51 -9.97
CA GLN A 69 -48.86 71.70 -8.76
C GLN A 69 -47.54 71.22 -8.14
N PRO A 70 -46.87 72.07 -7.36
CA PRO A 70 -45.57 71.71 -6.75
C PRO A 70 -45.70 70.60 -5.70
N GLU A 71 -46.75 70.64 -4.88
CA GLU A 71 -47.02 69.65 -3.84
C GLU A 71 -47.25 68.25 -4.42
N MET A 72 -48.04 68.16 -5.50
CA MET A 72 -48.30 66.88 -6.17
C MET A 72 -47.03 66.35 -6.84
N THR A 73 -46.24 67.23 -7.47
CA THR A 73 -44.96 66.86 -8.09
C THR A 73 -43.98 66.28 -7.07
N GLN A 74 -43.90 66.88 -5.88
CA GLN A 74 -43.07 66.37 -4.79
C GLN A 74 -43.55 64.99 -4.32
N ARG A 75 -44.86 64.82 -4.08
CA ARG A 75 -45.44 63.52 -3.68
C ARG A 75 -45.17 62.41 -4.71
N ILE A 76 -45.26 62.73 -6.00
CA ILE A 76 -44.96 61.77 -7.08
C ILE A 76 -43.48 61.38 -7.04
N TYR A 77 -42.58 62.36 -6.90
CA TYR A 77 -41.15 62.09 -6.81
C TYR A 77 -40.80 61.24 -5.59
N ASP A 78 -41.31 61.59 -4.42
CA ASP A 78 -41.05 60.85 -3.18
C ASP A 78 -41.55 59.40 -3.29
N LYS A 79 -42.75 59.21 -3.86
CA LYS A 79 -43.29 57.87 -4.12
C LYS A 79 -42.45 57.09 -5.12
N PHE A 80 -41.98 57.75 -6.18
CA PHE A 80 -41.13 57.12 -7.19
C PHE A 80 -39.79 56.67 -6.60
N VAL A 81 -39.11 57.55 -5.86
CA VAL A 81 -37.80 57.23 -5.25
C VAL A 81 -37.93 56.13 -4.20
N THR A 82 -38.92 56.23 -3.31
CA THR A 82 -39.14 55.22 -2.27
C THR A 82 -39.47 53.86 -2.88
N GLN A 83 -40.40 53.81 -3.85
CA GLN A 83 -40.76 52.56 -4.51
C GLN A 83 -39.58 51.95 -5.28
N LEU A 84 -38.77 52.78 -5.95
CA LEU A 84 -37.59 52.31 -6.66
C LEU A 84 -36.54 51.74 -5.71
N GLN A 85 -36.24 52.45 -4.61
CA GLN A 85 -35.27 51.99 -3.62
C GLN A 85 -35.73 50.69 -2.95
N THR A 86 -36.98 50.64 -2.49
CA THR A 86 -37.56 49.45 -1.85
C THR A 86 -37.59 48.28 -2.82
N SER A 87 -38.03 48.46 -4.05
CA SER A 87 -38.07 47.40 -5.05
C SER A 87 -36.68 46.84 -5.36
N ILE A 88 -35.64 47.68 -5.48
CA ILE A 88 -34.27 47.22 -5.70
C ILE A 88 -33.74 46.49 -4.46
N GLN A 89 -34.00 47.00 -3.26
CA GLN A 89 -33.57 46.36 -2.01
C GLN A 89 -34.22 45.00 -1.80
N GLU A 90 -35.52 44.89 -2.09
CA GLU A 90 -36.27 43.64 -2.03
C GLU A 90 -35.69 42.63 -3.04
N GLU A 91 -35.53 43.02 -4.30
CA GLU A 91 -34.95 42.16 -5.35
C GLU A 91 -33.55 41.66 -4.97
N ILE A 92 -32.67 42.54 -4.49
CA ILE A 92 -31.32 42.15 -4.04
C ILE A 92 -31.39 41.21 -2.84
N SER A 93 -32.31 41.45 -1.90
CA SER A 93 -32.51 40.60 -0.73
C SER A 93 -33.03 39.21 -1.13
N GLU A 94 -33.91 39.14 -2.12
CA GLU A 94 -34.40 37.89 -2.70
C GLU A 94 -33.27 37.11 -3.38
N ILE A 95 -32.48 37.75 -4.24
CA ILE A 95 -31.30 37.13 -4.90
C ILE A 95 -30.29 36.66 -3.84
N LYS A 96 -30.07 37.45 -2.79
CA LYS A 96 -29.16 37.12 -1.68
C LYS A 96 -29.64 35.89 -0.91
N ALA A 97 -30.95 35.77 -0.69
CA ALA A 97 -31.56 34.62 -0.03
C ALA A 97 -31.57 33.37 -0.92
N GLU A 98 -31.98 33.49 -2.18
CA GLU A 98 -32.02 32.39 -3.16
C GLU A 98 -30.62 31.80 -3.39
N GLY A 99 -29.63 32.67 -3.59
CA GLY A 99 -28.24 32.27 -3.78
C GLY A 99 -27.52 31.84 -2.50
N ASN A 100 -28.20 31.88 -1.34
CA ASN A 100 -27.60 31.65 -0.01
C ASN A 100 -26.27 32.41 0.17
N LEU A 101 -26.24 33.65 -0.32
CA LEU A 101 -25.00 34.38 -0.54
C LEU A 101 -24.30 34.72 0.79
N GLU A 102 -25.06 34.94 1.86
CA GLU A 102 -24.50 35.17 3.19
C GLU A 102 -23.64 33.99 3.65
N ALA A 103 -24.17 32.77 3.58
CA ALA A 103 -23.44 31.58 3.99
C ALA A 103 -22.20 31.35 3.12
N VAL A 104 -22.31 31.56 1.80
CA VAL A 104 -21.19 31.40 0.86
C VAL A 104 -20.09 32.43 1.14
N LEU A 105 -20.44 33.70 1.36
CA LEU A 105 -19.46 34.75 1.66
C LEU A 105 -18.82 34.57 3.03
N ILE A 106 -19.57 34.10 4.04
CA ILE A 106 -19.01 33.74 5.35
C ILE A 106 -18.07 32.54 5.24
N ALA A 107 -18.45 31.50 4.48
CA ALA A 107 -17.57 30.36 4.23
C ALA A 107 -16.31 30.77 3.47
N LEU A 108 -16.42 31.69 2.51
CA LEU A 108 -15.28 32.26 1.80
C LEU A 108 -14.37 33.07 2.74
N ASP A 109 -14.95 33.87 3.64
CA ASP A 109 -14.19 34.54 4.70
C ASP A 109 -13.40 33.51 5.51
N ALA A 110 -14.03 32.41 5.95
CA ALA A 110 -13.34 31.35 6.69
C ALA A 110 -12.20 30.67 5.90
N ILE A 111 -12.39 30.36 4.61
CA ILE A 111 -11.35 29.77 3.75
C ILE A 111 -10.16 30.73 3.58
N VAL A 112 -10.43 32.02 3.40
CA VAL A 112 -9.36 33.03 3.30
C VAL A 112 -8.61 33.15 4.62
N GLU A 113 -9.32 33.13 5.76
CA GLU A 113 -8.69 33.12 7.09
C GLU A 113 -7.79 31.90 7.31
N GLU A 114 -8.23 30.69 6.95
CA GLU A 114 -7.45 29.44 7.07
C GLU A 114 -6.19 29.45 6.19
N SER A 115 -6.24 30.15 5.06
CA SER A 115 -5.15 30.17 4.08
C SER A 115 -4.19 31.35 4.22
N LYS A 116 -4.38 32.23 5.22
CA LYS A 116 -3.57 33.45 5.42
C LYS A 116 -2.06 33.24 5.46
N ASP A 117 -1.63 32.12 6.05
CA ASP A 117 -0.20 31.83 6.23
C ASP A 117 0.45 31.26 4.97
N ARG A 118 -0.35 30.82 3.98
CA ARG A 118 0.14 30.24 2.73
C ARG A 118 0.47 31.36 1.74
N LYS A 119 1.75 31.68 1.60
CA LYS A 119 2.25 32.70 0.66
C LYS A 119 2.46 32.19 -0.76
N GLU A 120 2.41 30.87 -0.95
CA GLU A 120 2.61 30.24 -2.25
C GLU A 120 1.38 30.42 -3.16
N GLN A 121 1.63 30.44 -4.47
CA GLN A 121 0.55 30.49 -5.45
C GLN A 121 -0.30 29.23 -5.35
N ALA A 122 -1.57 29.41 -4.95
CA ALA A 122 -2.51 28.30 -4.87
C ALA A 122 -2.72 27.67 -6.26
N TRP A 123 -2.84 26.35 -6.29
CA TRP A 123 -3.14 25.59 -7.49
C TRP A 123 -4.42 26.10 -8.17
N ARG A 124 -4.43 26.08 -9.51
CA ARG A 124 -5.58 26.42 -10.35
C ARG A 124 -5.78 25.29 -11.35
N PRO A 125 -7.05 24.95 -11.70
CA PRO A 125 -7.34 23.97 -12.73
C PRO A 125 -6.56 24.30 -14.01
N SER A 126 -5.88 23.30 -14.56
CA SER A 126 -5.03 23.50 -15.73
C SER A 126 -5.83 23.64 -17.02
N GLY A 127 -7.14 23.32 -16.97
CA GLY A 127 -8.00 23.19 -18.14
C GLY A 127 -7.86 21.84 -18.85
N ILE A 128 -7.01 20.94 -18.32
CA ILE A 128 -6.80 19.59 -18.84
C ILE A 128 -7.36 18.59 -17.81
N PRO A 129 -8.56 18.03 -18.03
CA PRO A 129 -9.23 17.18 -17.04
C PRO A 129 -8.38 16.00 -16.56
N GLU A 130 -7.64 15.34 -17.45
CA GLU A 130 -6.81 14.18 -17.11
C GLU A 130 -5.66 14.54 -16.17
N LYS A 131 -5.12 15.76 -16.27
CA LYS A 131 -4.05 16.22 -15.39
C LYS A 131 -4.60 16.53 -14.00
N ASP A 132 -5.73 17.23 -13.95
CA ASP A 132 -6.36 17.65 -12.71
C ASP A 132 -6.91 16.43 -11.93
N LEU A 133 -7.50 15.47 -12.66
CA LEU A 133 -7.99 14.21 -12.09
C LEU A 133 -6.87 13.36 -11.50
N ARG A 134 -5.71 13.26 -12.18
CA ARG A 134 -4.55 12.53 -11.64
C ARG A 134 -4.09 13.09 -10.29
N SER A 135 -4.05 14.42 -10.16
CA SER A 135 -3.70 15.06 -8.89
C SER A 135 -4.70 14.74 -7.78
N ALA A 136 -5.99 14.74 -8.10
CA ALA A 136 -7.05 14.40 -7.14
C ALA A 136 -7.04 12.91 -6.74
N MET A 137 -6.74 12.01 -7.68
CA MET A 137 -6.74 10.56 -7.44
C MET A 137 -5.45 10.02 -6.80
N ALA A 138 -4.34 10.74 -6.93
CA ALA A 138 -3.03 10.34 -6.42
C ALA A 138 -3.03 9.82 -4.97
N PRO A 139 -3.62 10.50 -3.96
CA PRO A 139 -3.57 10.00 -2.58
C PRO A 139 -4.22 8.63 -2.41
N TYR A 140 -5.34 8.37 -3.08
CA TYR A 140 -6.05 7.09 -3.00
C TYR A 140 -5.26 5.95 -3.65
N LEU A 141 -4.68 6.21 -4.82
CA LEU A 141 -3.88 5.21 -5.55
C LEU A 141 -2.59 4.88 -4.81
N LEU A 142 -1.96 5.88 -4.17
CA LEU A 142 -0.79 5.67 -3.32
C LEU A 142 -1.14 4.82 -2.09
N GLN A 143 -2.26 5.12 -1.41
CA GLN A 143 -2.74 4.30 -0.28
C GLN A 143 -3.01 2.85 -0.70
N GLN A 144 -3.62 2.63 -1.86
CA GLN A 144 -3.87 1.30 -2.40
C GLN A 144 -2.57 0.56 -2.71
N ARG A 145 -1.62 1.22 -3.36
CA ARG A 145 -0.27 0.67 -3.64
C ARG A 145 0.39 0.22 -2.35
N ASP A 146 0.42 1.09 -1.33
CA ASP A 146 1.11 0.81 -0.07
C ASP A 146 0.44 -0.34 0.71
N ALA A 147 -0.88 -0.48 0.61
CA ALA A 147 -1.61 -1.61 1.17
C ALA A 147 -1.27 -2.94 0.47
N LEU A 148 -1.24 -2.93 -0.86
CA LEU A 148 -0.88 -4.11 -1.65
C LEU A 148 0.58 -4.53 -1.41
N GLN A 149 1.48 -3.55 -1.37
CA GLN A 149 2.90 -3.80 -1.11
C GLN A 149 3.11 -4.48 0.25
N ARG A 150 2.43 -4.02 1.31
CA ARG A 150 2.47 -4.69 2.62
C ARG A 150 1.95 -6.13 2.58
N ARG A 151 0.91 -6.41 1.80
CA ARG A 151 0.37 -7.77 1.65
C ARG A 151 1.34 -8.68 0.92
N VAL A 152 1.95 -8.20 -0.16
CA VAL A 152 2.97 -8.94 -0.92
C VAL A 152 4.17 -9.26 -0.03
N GLN A 153 4.71 -8.27 0.68
CA GLN A 153 5.84 -8.47 1.59
C GLN A 153 5.54 -9.50 2.69
N ARG A 154 4.34 -9.48 3.26
CA ARG A 154 3.90 -10.49 4.24
C ARG A 154 3.92 -11.89 3.61
N GLN A 155 3.32 -12.03 2.43
CA GLN A 155 3.23 -13.33 1.77
C GLN A 155 4.60 -13.87 1.39
N GLU A 156 5.50 -13.01 0.92
CA GLU A 156 6.88 -13.38 0.61
C GLU A 156 7.64 -13.85 1.86
N ALA A 157 7.46 -13.17 3.00
CA ALA A 157 8.10 -13.56 4.25
C ALA A 157 7.60 -14.94 4.72
N GLU A 158 6.29 -15.18 4.68
CA GLU A 158 5.70 -16.49 5.01
C GLU A 158 6.20 -17.57 4.05
N ASN A 159 6.26 -17.29 2.75
CA ASN A 159 6.73 -18.26 1.76
C ASN A 159 8.21 -18.61 1.97
N ARG A 160 9.07 -17.63 2.32
CA ARG A 160 10.47 -17.90 2.69
C ARG A 160 10.55 -18.83 3.91
N GLN A 161 9.79 -18.55 4.96
CA GLN A 161 9.75 -19.42 6.15
C GLN A 161 9.29 -20.84 5.83
N LEU A 162 8.27 -20.98 4.98
CA LEU A 162 7.78 -22.29 4.54
C LEU A 162 8.82 -23.03 3.68
N ALA A 163 9.51 -22.33 2.78
CA ALA A 163 10.57 -22.90 1.96
C ALA A 163 11.72 -23.43 2.83
N ASP A 164 12.14 -22.66 3.83
CA ASP A 164 13.18 -23.06 4.79
C ASP A 164 12.75 -24.29 5.59
N ALA A 165 11.50 -24.33 6.05
CA ALA A 165 10.93 -25.49 6.75
C ALA A 165 10.89 -26.74 5.86
N VAL A 166 10.53 -26.60 4.59
CA VAL A 166 10.54 -27.71 3.61
C VAL A 166 11.96 -28.21 3.39
N LEU A 167 12.94 -27.32 3.24
CA LEU A 167 14.35 -27.73 3.07
C LEU A 167 14.87 -28.44 4.33
N ALA A 168 14.56 -27.95 5.52
CA ALA A 168 14.89 -28.62 6.77
C ALA A 168 14.25 -30.02 6.86
N GLY A 169 12.96 -30.14 6.51
CA GLY A 169 12.25 -31.41 6.48
C GLY A 169 12.84 -32.40 5.47
N ARG A 170 13.27 -31.93 4.29
CA ARG A 170 13.95 -32.78 3.28
C ARG A 170 15.26 -33.34 3.82
N ARG A 171 16.08 -32.53 4.50
CA ARG A 171 17.34 -33.00 5.13
C ARG A 171 17.07 -34.07 6.19
N GLN A 172 16.05 -33.88 7.02
CA GLN A 172 15.67 -34.88 8.03
C GLN A 172 15.24 -36.20 7.39
N LEU A 173 14.50 -36.16 6.28
CA LEU A 173 14.11 -37.37 5.54
C LEU A 173 15.33 -38.09 4.95
N GLU A 174 16.28 -37.35 4.38
CA GLU A 174 17.54 -37.91 3.86
C GLU A 174 18.34 -38.62 4.98
N GLU A 175 18.48 -37.99 6.15
CA GLU A 175 19.14 -38.58 7.31
C GLU A 175 18.44 -39.86 7.80
N LEU A 176 17.10 -39.82 7.92
CA LEU A 176 16.31 -40.99 8.32
C LEU A 176 16.44 -42.13 7.30
N GLN A 177 16.49 -41.81 6.01
CA GLN A 177 16.67 -42.80 4.94
C GLN A 177 18.03 -43.49 5.06
N LEU A 178 19.11 -42.74 5.31
CA LEU A 178 20.44 -43.31 5.53
C LEU A 178 20.47 -44.22 6.76
N GLN A 179 19.86 -43.80 7.87
CA GLN A 179 19.79 -44.62 9.08
C GLN A 179 18.99 -45.91 8.85
N ALA A 180 17.87 -45.84 8.12
CA ALA A 180 17.07 -46.99 7.78
C ALA A 180 17.85 -47.99 6.91
N GLN A 181 18.59 -47.50 5.91
CA GLN A 181 19.47 -48.32 5.06
C GLN A 181 20.58 -48.98 5.87
N ALA A 182 21.26 -48.24 6.75
CA ALA A 182 22.30 -48.78 7.61
C ALA A 182 21.76 -49.90 8.53
N ARG A 183 20.58 -49.70 9.12
CA ARG A 183 19.91 -50.74 9.93
C ARG A 183 19.54 -51.95 9.11
N GLN A 184 19.03 -51.76 7.89
CA GLN A 184 18.69 -52.84 6.98
C GLN A 184 19.93 -53.69 6.64
N GLN A 185 21.05 -53.04 6.29
CA GLN A 185 22.32 -53.72 6.01
C GLN A 185 22.85 -54.46 7.23
N ALA A 186 22.82 -53.84 8.42
CA ALA A 186 23.24 -54.49 9.66
C ALA A 186 22.39 -55.75 9.96
N TRP A 187 21.08 -55.68 9.71
CA TRP A 187 20.19 -56.82 9.87
C TRP A 187 20.49 -57.93 8.86
N GLN A 188 20.74 -57.60 7.59
CA GLN A 188 21.15 -58.56 6.55
C GLN A 188 22.45 -59.29 6.93
N VAL A 189 23.47 -58.56 7.39
CA VAL A 189 24.74 -59.16 7.82
C VAL A 189 24.54 -60.11 9.01
N SER A 190 23.69 -59.72 9.98
CA SER A 190 23.35 -60.58 11.13
C SER A 190 22.62 -61.85 10.68
N HIS A 191 21.63 -61.72 9.79
CA HIS A 191 20.89 -62.84 9.22
C HIS A 191 21.81 -63.79 8.43
N ASP A 192 22.69 -63.26 7.58
CA ASP A 192 23.63 -64.07 6.79
C ASP A 192 24.67 -64.77 7.68
N SER A 193 25.12 -64.12 8.75
CA SER A 193 25.99 -64.73 9.76
C SER A 193 25.28 -65.89 10.48
N GLN A 194 24.01 -65.71 10.87
CA GLN A 194 23.21 -66.78 11.48
C GLN A 194 22.98 -67.94 10.51
N ARG A 195 22.67 -67.65 9.23
CA ARG A 195 22.54 -68.66 8.17
C ARG A 195 23.86 -69.41 7.96
N GLY A 196 24.99 -68.71 7.93
CA GLY A 196 26.32 -69.30 7.80
C GLY A 196 26.67 -70.23 8.97
N LEU A 197 26.34 -69.84 10.21
CA LEU A 197 26.48 -70.71 11.38
C LEU A 197 25.58 -71.95 11.28
N LEU A 198 24.35 -71.81 10.80
CA LEU A 198 23.42 -72.93 10.61
C LEU A 198 23.92 -73.93 9.57
N VAL A 199 24.43 -73.43 8.43
CA VAL A 199 25.07 -74.24 7.38
C VAL A 199 26.36 -74.89 7.88
N GLY A 200 27.12 -74.26 8.78
CA GLY A 200 28.30 -74.85 9.42
C GLY A 200 27.99 -75.96 10.44
N LEU A 201 26.79 -75.96 11.01
CA LEU A 201 26.31 -77.00 11.95
C LEU A 201 25.70 -78.23 11.25
N GLU A 202 25.25 -78.08 10.01
CA GLU A 202 24.70 -79.17 9.18
C GLU A 202 25.71 -80.31 8.87
N PRO A 203 27.02 -80.06 8.55
CA PRO A 203 28.03 -81.10 8.44
C PRO A 203 28.19 -81.91 9.73
N ASN A 204 28.07 -81.24 10.89
CA ASN A 204 28.26 -81.88 12.19
C ASN A 204 27.09 -82.84 12.54
N ARG A 205 25.87 -82.57 12.05
CA ARG A 205 24.76 -83.51 12.17
C ARG A 205 24.99 -84.79 11.34
N ARG A 206 25.60 -84.68 10.17
CA ARG A 206 25.96 -85.85 9.33
C ARG A 206 27.06 -86.70 9.97
N TRP A 207 28.07 -86.06 10.57
CA TRP A 207 29.11 -86.78 11.33
C TRP A 207 28.54 -87.46 12.58
N VAL A 208 27.73 -86.78 13.39
CA VAL A 208 27.13 -87.34 14.61
C VAL A 208 26.17 -88.51 14.30
N LEU A 209 25.39 -88.43 13.22
CA LEU A 209 24.55 -89.55 12.79
C LEU A 209 25.38 -90.72 12.27
N SER A 210 26.52 -90.46 11.59
CA SER A 210 27.47 -91.50 11.18
C SER A 210 28.17 -92.17 12.37
N THR A 211 28.51 -91.44 13.44
CA THR A 211 29.11 -92.05 14.64
C THR A 211 28.10 -92.83 15.47
N ILE A 212 26.83 -92.42 15.53
CA ILE A 212 25.75 -93.19 16.16
C ILE A 212 25.45 -94.46 15.36
N GLN A 213 25.51 -94.40 14.02
CA GLN A 213 25.36 -95.57 13.16
C GLN A 213 26.57 -96.51 13.26
N MET A 214 27.81 -96.01 13.32
CA MET A 214 29.02 -96.83 13.50
C MET A 214 29.11 -97.48 14.89
N SER A 215 28.62 -96.83 15.95
CA SER A 215 28.57 -97.43 17.29
C SER A 215 27.47 -98.48 17.44
N SER A 216 26.41 -98.42 16.63
CA SER A 216 25.42 -99.51 16.53
C SER A 216 25.92 -100.73 15.75
N TRP A 217 26.94 -100.58 14.89
CA TRP A 217 27.54 -101.69 14.13
C TRP A 217 28.68 -102.40 14.88
N CYS A 218 29.33 -101.77 15.86
CA CYS A 218 30.40 -102.39 16.65
C CYS A 218 29.95 -103.37 17.76
N LEU A 219 28.64 -103.51 18.03
CA LEU A 219 28.14 -104.44 19.06
C LEU A 219 27.62 -105.79 18.50
N LEU A 220 27.57 -105.95 17.18
CA LEU A 220 27.16 -107.20 16.54
C LEU A 220 28.23 -107.65 15.54
N TRP A 221 29.11 -108.57 15.98
CA TRP A 221 29.74 -109.68 15.23
C TRP A 221 31.28 -109.82 15.36
N PRO A 222 31.79 -111.02 15.74
CA PRO A 222 33.21 -111.39 15.67
C PRO A 222 33.59 -112.22 14.42
N LEU A 223 34.88 -112.12 14.05
CA LEU A 223 35.75 -113.07 13.31
C LEU A 223 35.11 -114.28 12.60
N ASP A 224 35.24 -114.40 11.28
CA ASP A 224 36.25 -115.26 10.62
C ASP A 224 36.12 -115.21 9.07
N SER A 225 37.17 -115.73 8.44
CA SER A 225 37.69 -115.57 7.10
C SER A 225 37.09 -116.54 6.07
N SER A 226 36.82 -116.06 4.85
CA SER A 226 37.25 -116.68 3.56
C SER A 226 36.36 -116.28 2.38
N LEU A 227 37.01 -115.86 1.29
CA LEU A 227 36.53 -115.79 -0.11
C LEU A 227 36.15 -117.21 -0.64
N PRO A 228 35.52 -117.42 -1.83
CA PRO A 228 35.43 -116.53 -3.02
C PRO A 228 34.09 -116.58 -3.84
N GLY A 229 33.98 -115.77 -4.90
CA GLY A 229 33.30 -116.21 -6.15
C GLY A 229 32.28 -115.28 -6.83
N ALA A 230 32.65 -114.84 -8.05
CA ALA A 230 31.84 -114.70 -9.28
C ALA A 230 30.59 -113.76 -9.38
N ASN A 231 30.80 -112.55 -9.94
CA ASN A 231 30.28 -111.95 -11.20
C ASN A 231 28.81 -112.16 -11.70
N PRO A 232 28.29 -111.26 -12.59
CA PRO A 232 27.56 -109.99 -12.39
C PRO A 232 26.07 -110.11 -12.89
N PRO A 233 25.23 -109.04 -12.96
CA PRO A 233 25.26 -108.07 -14.08
C PRO A 233 24.78 -106.62 -13.77
N ASP A 234 25.15 -105.69 -14.65
CA ASP A 234 24.50 -104.39 -14.96
C ASP A 234 23.05 -104.61 -15.47
N PRO A 235 22.13 -103.61 -15.50
CA PRO A 235 22.34 -102.35 -16.23
C PRO A 235 21.55 -101.08 -15.82
N GLU A 236 21.87 -100.01 -16.56
CA GLU A 236 21.01 -98.89 -16.99
C GLU A 236 20.69 -97.76 -15.98
N GLN A 237 21.19 -96.54 -16.25
CA GLN A 237 20.49 -95.42 -16.94
C GLN A 237 19.41 -94.78 -16.03
N ASP A 238 19.20 -93.47 -15.90
CA ASP A 238 19.41 -92.33 -16.78
C ASP A 238 19.15 -91.05 -15.93
N ARG A 239 19.56 -89.89 -16.46
CA ARG A 239 19.06 -88.51 -16.20
C ARG A 239 19.22 -87.83 -14.82
N SER A 240 20.24 -86.96 -14.73
CA SER A 240 20.20 -85.49 -15.01
C SER A 240 18.91 -84.68 -14.73
N PRO A 241 19.00 -83.34 -14.61
CA PRO A 241 18.56 -82.57 -13.45
C PRO A 241 17.52 -81.51 -13.83
N ASP A 242 17.56 -80.36 -13.15
CA ASP A 242 16.88 -79.08 -13.44
C ASP A 242 15.59 -78.83 -12.62
N PRO A 243 15.07 -77.60 -12.61
CA PRO A 243 15.66 -76.42 -11.98
C PRO A 243 14.67 -75.67 -11.04
#